data_AF-X1HUI7-F1
#
_entry.id   AF-X1HUI7-F1
#
_cell.length_a   1.000
_cell.length_b   1.000
_cell.length_c   1.000
_cell.angle_alpha   90.00
_cell.angle_beta   90.00
_cell.angle_gamma   90.00
#
_symmetry.space_group_name_H-M   'P 1'
#
loop_
_entity.id
_entity.type
_entity.pdbx_description
1 polymer ?
#
loop_
_entity_poly.entity_id
_entity_poly.type
_entity_poly.pdbx_seq_one_letter_code
_entity_poly.pdbx_strand_id
1 'polypeptide(L)'
;MFAEPIREIEKLHGRKRQWTNKILKPGDNLLSGLSGELFHIRAELQVDDDVQETGFVIRDIPVVYNVQKQELSCQKKTAPLKPVDGKIRLELLVDRTSIEIFGNDGRVYMPMGIILVDNSKSLEIFTKGGNTKG
;
A
#
# COMPACT_ATOMS: atom_id res chain seq x y z
N MET A 1 -10.53 -6.30 -17.69
CA MET A 1 -11.40 -5.49 -16.82
C MET A 1 -10.48 -4.83 -15.80
N PHE A 2 -10.63 -3.53 -15.55
CA PHE A 2 -9.82 -2.74 -14.59
C PHE A 2 -10.78 -2.04 -13.63
N ALA A 3 -10.35 -1.77 -12.40
CA ALA A 3 -11.13 -1.02 -11.41
C ALA A 3 -10.25 0.04 -10.73
N GLU A 4 -10.66 1.31 -10.78
CA GLU A 4 -9.94 2.43 -10.13
C GLU A 4 -10.93 3.25 -9.29
N PRO A 5 -10.49 3.92 -8.22
CA PRO A 5 -11.31 4.88 -7.49
C PRO A 5 -11.90 5.97 -8.39
N ILE A 6 -13.17 6.32 -8.18
CA ILE A 6 -13.78 7.45 -8.87
C ILE A 6 -13.14 8.78 -8.43
N ARG A 7 -13.06 9.75 -9.35
CA ARG A 7 -12.35 11.02 -9.12
C ARG A 7 -12.96 11.87 -8.00
N GLU A 8 -14.26 11.72 -7.73
CA GLU A 8 -14.98 12.46 -6.68
C GLU A 8 -14.42 12.23 -5.28
N ILE A 9 -13.74 11.10 -5.02
CA ILE A 9 -13.10 10.81 -3.73
C ILE A 9 -12.10 11.90 -3.34
N GLU A 10 -11.50 12.59 -4.32
CA GLU A 10 -10.54 13.66 -4.08
C GLU A 10 -11.13 14.86 -3.33
N LYS A 11 -12.46 15.02 -3.37
CA LYS A 11 -13.17 16.08 -2.62
C LYS A 11 -13.23 15.82 -1.12
N LEU A 12 -12.99 14.59 -0.67
CA LEU A 12 -12.99 14.20 0.75
C LEU A 12 -11.61 14.31 1.39
N HIS A 13 -10.59 14.68 0.62
CA HIS A 13 -9.23 14.76 1.13
C HIS A 13 -9.08 15.92 2.12
N GLY A 14 -8.65 15.57 3.33
CA GLY A 14 -8.16 16.55 4.30
C GLY A 14 -6.72 16.98 3.95
N ARG A 15 -5.78 16.69 4.86
CA ARG A 15 -4.37 17.07 4.66
C ARG A 15 -3.68 16.11 3.69
N LYS A 16 -3.11 16.66 2.62
CA LYS A 16 -2.23 15.92 1.69
C LYS A 16 -0.78 15.99 2.16
N ARG A 17 -0.07 14.85 2.10
CA ARG A 17 1.38 14.77 2.26
C ARG A 17 1.95 13.98 1.09
N GLN A 18 3.14 14.35 0.64
CA GLN A 18 3.78 13.74 -0.52
C GLN A 18 5.26 13.53 -0.26
N TRP A 19 5.73 12.37 -0.67
CA TRP A 19 7.14 11.99 -0.70
C TRP A 19 7.47 11.62 -2.15
N THR A 20 8.70 11.87 -2.58
CA THR A 20 9.14 11.59 -3.94
C THR A 20 10.62 11.28 -3.92
N ASN A 21 11.00 10.21 -4.63
CA ASN A 21 12.39 9.81 -4.84
C ASN A 21 13.13 9.55 -3.50
N LYS A 22 12.42 8.95 -2.54
CA LYS A 22 12.98 8.48 -1.27
C LYS A 22 13.45 7.05 -1.41
N ILE A 23 14.53 6.75 -0.71
CA ILE A 23 15.04 5.39 -0.55
C ILE A 23 14.58 4.94 0.83
N LEU A 24 13.78 3.89 0.86
CA LEU A 24 13.34 3.19 2.05
C LEU A 24 14.31 2.04 2.31
N LYS A 25 15.03 2.09 3.44
CA LYS A 25 15.90 1.01 3.87
C LYS A 25 15.17 0.07 4.83
N PRO A 26 15.60 -1.18 4.98
CA PRO A 26 15.06 -2.07 6.00
C PRO A 26 15.11 -1.42 7.39
N GLY A 27 13.96 -1.37 8.07
CA GLY A 27 13.81 -0.72 9.37
C GLY A 27 13.39 0.76 9.32
N ASP A 28 13.43 1.41 8.16
CA ASP A 28 12.90 2.76 8.00
C ASP A 28 11.36 2.74 7.96
N ASN A 29 10.74 3.79 8.50
CA ASN A 29 9.31 4.07 8.33
C ASN A 29 9.08 5.56 8.11
N LEU A 30 8.92 5.97 6.86
CA LEU A 30 8.68 7.37 6.46
C LEU A 30 7.31 7.90 6.91
N LEU A 31 6.40 7.01 7.32
CA LEU A 31 5.03 7.33 7.71
C LEU A 31 4.83 7.34 9.24
N SER A 32 5.90 7.14 10.02
CA SER A 32 5.91 7.00 11.50
C SER A 32 5.34 8.17 12.31
N GLY A 33 4.97 9.29 11.69
CA GLY A 33 4.26 10.42 12.31
C GLY A 33 2.84 10.64 11.81
N LEU A 34 2.31 9.74 10.99
CA LEU A 34 0.94 9.80 10.49
C LEU A 34 0.02 9.00 11.38
N SER A 35 -1.13 9.58 11.70
CA SER A 35 -2.20 8.88 12.39
C SER A 35 -3.56 9.27 11.86
N GLY A 36 -4.46 8.29 11.77
CA GLY A 36 -5.79 8.48 11.21
C GLY A 36 -6.60 7.20 11.13
N GLU A 37 -7.90 7.35 10.90
CA GLU A 37 -8.83 6.24 10.65
C GLU A 37 -9.10 6.05 9.15
N LEU A 38 -9.00 7.14 8.39
CA LEU A 38 -9.32 7.22 6.98
C LEU A 38 -8.08 7.65 6.23
N PHE A 39 -7.73 6.90 5.18
CA PHE A 39 -6.59 7.22 4.35
C PHE A 39 -6.91 6.99 2.88
N HIS A 40 -6.32 7.84 2.05
CA HIS A 40 -6.16 7.58 0.64
C HIS A 40 -4.65 7.63 0.35
N ILE A 41 -4.08 6.47 0.08
CA ILE A 41 -2.64 6.29 -0.13
C ILE A 41 -2.42 5.98 -1.60
N ARG A 42 -1.51 6.70 -2.25
CA ARG A 42 -1.02 6.41 -3.60
C ARG A 42 0.49 6.26 -3.52
N ALA A 43 1.00 5.14 -4.00
CA ALA A 43 2.42 4.82 -3.96
C ALA A 43 2.88 4.14 -5.25
N GLU A 44 4.06 4.52 -5.72
CA GLU A 44 4.81 3.80 -6.74
C GLU A 44 6.08 3.29 -6.05
N LEU A 45 6.30 1.97 -6.09
CA LEU A 45 7.42 1.31 -5.40
C LEU A 45 8.25 0.55 -6.43
N GLN A 46 9.54 0.88 -6.50
CA GLN A 46 10.53 0.11 -7.26
C GLN A 46 10.88 -1.17 -6.49
N VAL A 47 10.73 -2.31 -7.15
CA VAL A 47 10.88 -3.65 -6.58
C VAL A 47 11.99 -4.39 -7.32
N ASP A 48 13.23 -3.93 -7.13
CA ASP A 48 14.43 -4.55 -7.67
C ASP A 48 14.68 -5.94 -7.06
N ASP A 49 15.55 -6.74 -7.69
CA ASP A 49 15.76 -8.16 -7.36
C ASP A 49 16.28 -8.41 -5.93
N ASP A 50 16.88 -7.41 -5.26
CA ASP A 50 17.35 -7.51 -3.88
C ASP A 50 16.24 -7.38 -2.84
N VAL A 51 15.07 -6.83 -3.22
CA VAL A 51 13.92 -6.68 -2.33
C VAL A 51 13.17 -8.00 -2.23
N GLN A 52 12.91 -8.47 -1.01
CA GLN A 52 12.10 -9.67 -0.78
C GLN A 52 10.63 -9.32 -0.62
N GLU A 53 10.35 -8.32 0.22
CA GLU A 53 9.00 -7.84 0.52
C GLU A 53 8.99 -6.33 0.69
N THR A 54 7.91 -5.68 0.26
CA THR A 54 7.65 -4.27 0.56
C THR A 54 6.15 -4.03 0.63
N GLY A 55 5.72 -2.96 1.28
CA GLY A 55 4.31 -2.63 1.39
C GLY A 55 4.02 -1.74 2.59
N PHE A 56 2.81 -1.89 3.12
CA PHE A 56 2.27 -1.04 4.18
C PHE A 56 1.76 -1.87 5.35
N VAL A 57 1.82 -1.31 6.54
CA VAL A 57 1.00 -1.76 7.68
C VAL A 57 0.01 -0.65 7.96
N ILE A 58 -1.27 -0.94 7.74
CA ILE A 58 -2.38 0.00 7.88
C ILE A 58 -3.17 -0.41 9.10
N ARG A 59 -3.11 0.37 10.18
CA ARG A 59 -3.90 0.09 11.39
C ARG A 59 -3.75 -1.38 11.82
N ASP A 60 -2.50 -1.82 11.98
CA ASP A 60 -2.10 -3.21 12.30
C ASP A 60 -2.38 -4.26 11.21
N ILE A 61 -2.94 -3.89 10.06
CA ILE A 61 -3.20 -4.80 8.94
C ILE A 61 -2.09 -4.69 7.89
N PRO A 62 -1.31 -5.77 7.67
CA PRO A 62 -0.27 -5.77 6.65
C PRO A 62 -0.85 -5.95 5.24
N VAL A 63 -0.47 -5.03 4.34
CA VAL A 63 -0.63 -5.13 2.89
C VAL A 63 0.76 -5.33 2.30
N VAL A 64 1.06 -6.56 1.89
CA VAL A 64 2.43 -6.99 1.58
C VAL A 64 2.53 -7.41 0.12
N TYR A 65 3.50 -6.85 -0.58
CA TYR A 65 3.94 -7.35 -1.88
C TYR A 65 5.18 -8.22 -1.71
N ASN A 66 5.11 -9.46 -2.22
CA ASN A 66 6.23 -10.38 -2.28
C ASN A 66 6.85 -10.36 -3.68
N VAL A 67 8.13 -10.00 -3.77
CA VAL A 67 8.82 -9.76 -5.05
C VAL A 67 9.03 -11.05 -5.82
N GLN A 68 9.50 -12.10 -5.13
CA GLN A 68 9.78 -13.41 -5.76
C GLN A 68 8.51 -14.06 -6.32
N LYS A 69 7.40 -13.99 -5.58
CA LYS A 69 6.11 -14.54 -5.99
C LYS A 69 5.33 -13.62 -6.93
N GLN A 70 5.74 -12.36 -7.04
CA GLN A 70 4.99 -11.30 -7.72
C GLN A 70 3.52 -11.26 -7.28
N GLU A 71 3.33 -11.27 -5.96
CA GLU A 71 2.02 -11.45 -5.34
C GLU A 71 1.77 -10.37 -4.29
N LEU A 72 0.59 -9.76 -4.36
CA LEU A 72 0.06 -8.88 -3.33
C LEU A 72 -0.78 -9.70 -2.36
N SER A 73 -0.63 -9.44 -1.06
CA SER A 73 -1.34 -10.14 -0.01
C SER A 73 -1.88 -9.19 1.04
N CYS A 74 -3.04 -9.53 1.59
CA CYS A 74 -3.63 -8.88 2.74
C CYS A 74 -4.42 -9.94 3.52
N GLN A 75 -4.11 -10.09 4.81
CA GLN A 75 -4.65 -11.18 5.64
C GLN A 75 -4.42 -12.56 5.01
N LYS A 76 -5.49 -13.32 4.72
CA LYS A 76 -5.43 -14.67 4.12
C LYS A 76 -5.68 -14.65 2.60
N LYS A 77 -5.74 -13.46 2.00
CA LYS A 77 -6.05 -13.27 0.58
C LYS A 77 -4.79 -12.86 -0.16
N THR A 78 -4.65 -13.38 -1.35
CA THR A 78 -3.53 -13.08 -2.24
C THR A 78 -4.04 -12.83 -3.66
N ALA A 79 -3.28 -12.05 -4.43
CA ALA A 79 -3.54 -11.79 -5.83
C ALA A 79 -2.22 -11.57 -6.59
N PRO A 80 -2.06 -12.14 -7.80
CA PRO A 80 -0.87 -11.91 -8.61
C PRO A 80 -0.81 -10.44 -9.06
N LEU A 81 0.33 -9.79 -8.87
CA LEU A 81 0.59 -8.41 -9.29
C LEU A 81 1.97 -8.33 -9.94
N LYS A 82 2.01 -8.45 -11.27
CA LYS A 82 3.29 -8.37 -12.00
C LYS A 82 3.80 -6.93 -12.03
N PRO A 83 5.08 -6.67 -11.71
CA PRO A 83 5.67 -5.34 -11.87
C PRO A 83 5.60 -4.88 -13.34
N VAL A 84 5.46 -3.56 -13.52
CA VAL A 84 5.58 -2.89 -14.82
C VAL A 84 6.81 -2.01 -14.73
N ASP A 85 7.78 -2.25 -15.62
CA ASP A 85 9.07 -1.54 -15.64
C ASP A 85 9.80 -1.55 -14.28
N GLY A 86 9.80 -2.71 -13.61
CA GLY A 86 10.46 -2.89 -12.29
C GLY A 86 9.70 -2.25 -11.12
N LYS A 87 8.47 -1.78 -11.34
CA LYS A 87 7.68 -1.07 -10.33
C LYS A 87 6.31 -1.67 -10.13
N ILE A 88 5.77 -1.47 -8.93
CA ILE A 88 4.35 -1.66 -8.64
C ILE A 88 3.73 -0.32 -8.25
N ARG A 89 2.47 -0.14 -8.63
CA ARG A 89 1.65 0.98 -8.15
C ARG A 89 0.58 0.44 -7.23
N LEU A 90 0.40 1.09 -6.08
CA LEU A 90 -0.64 0.77 -5.12
C LEU A 90 -1.45 2.03 -4.84
N GLU A 91 -2.76 1.90 -4.96
CA GLU A 91 -3.73 2.88 -4.45
C GLU A 91 -4.58 2.18 -3.39
N LEU A 92 -4.62 2.74 -2.18
CA LEU A 92 -5.26 2.13 -1.02
C LEU A 92 -6.28 3.12 -0.47
N LEU A 93 -7.55 2.71 -0.40
CA LEU A 93 -8.60 3.44 0.29
C LEU A 93 -8.87 2.74 1.61
N VAL A 94 -8.70 3.45 2.72
CA VAL A 94 -8.88 2.94 4.07
C VAL A 94 -10.09 3.62 4.68
N ASP A 95 -11.04 2.81 5.11
CA ASP A 95 -12.20 3.21 5.91
C ASP A 95 -12.20 2.44 7.24
N ARG A 96 -13.13 2.77 8.14
CA ARG A 96 -13.31 2.12 9.45
C ARG A 96 -13.65 0.64 9.35
N THR A 97 -14.23 0.22 8.23
CA THR A 97 -14.73 -1.15 8.01
C THR A 97 -14.16 -1.81 6.75
N SER A 98 -13.23 -1.16 6.04
CA SER A 98 -12.66 -1.71 4.82
C SER A 98 -11.28 -1.17 4.50
N ILE A 99 -10.52 -1.97 3.76
CA ILE A 99 -9.35 -1.54 3.00
C ILE A 99 -9.59 -1.98 1.56
N GLU A 100 -9.67 -1.02 0.65
CA GLU A 100 -9.74 -1.28 -0.78
C GLU A 100 -8.35 -1.11 -1.40
N ILE A 101 -7.85 -2.17 -2.03
CA ILE A 101 -6.49 -2.24 -2.53
C ILE A 101 -6.53 -2.35 -4.05
N PHE A 102 -5.94 -1.38 -4.72
CA PHE A 102 -5.83 -1.31 -6.18
C PHE A 102 -4.36 -1.41 -6.58
N GLY A 103 -4.04 -2.41 -7.41
CA GLY A 103 -2.69 -2.67 -7.89
C GLY A 103 -2.55 -2.36 -9.38
N ASN A 104 -1.49 -1.64 -9.75
CA ASN A 104 -1.12 -1.27 -11.12
C ASN A 104 -2.28 -0.67 -11.91
N ASP A 105 -2.76 0.49 -11.46
CA ASP A 105 -3.83 1.26 -12.12
C ASP A 105 -5.09 0.40 -12.32
N GLY A 106 -5.47 -0.33 -11.26
CA GLY A 106 -6.69 -1.13 -11.23
C GLY A 106 -6.63 -2.50 -11.91
N ARG A 107 -5.44 -2.98 -12.32
CA ARG A 107 -5.26 -4.35 -12.83
C ARG A 107 -5.61 -5.41 -11.80
N VAL A 108 -5.33 -5.12 -10.54
CA VAL A 108 -5.72 -5.94 -9.40
C VAL A 108 -6.61 -5.10 -8.51
N TYR A 109 -7.74 -5.67 -8.11
CA TYR A 109 -8.60 -5.11 -7.09
C TYR A 109 -8.82 -6.15 -5.99
N MET A 110 -8.52 -5.77 -4.74
CA MET A 110 -8.65 -6.61 -3.56
C MET A 110 -9.44 -5.85 -2.49
N PRO A 111 -10.78 -5.98 -2.47
CA PRO A 111 -11.61 -5.41 -1.42
C PRO A 111 -11.55 -6.24 -0.15
N MET A 112 -11.12 -5.62 0.95
CA MET A 112 -10.97 -6.28 2.23
C MET A 112 -11.98 -5.70 3.22
N GLY A 113 -13.04 -6.46 3.54
CA GLY A 113 -13.95 -6.13 4.63
C GLY A 113 -13.31 -6.44 5.97
N ILE A 114 -12.85 -5.42 6.69
CA ILE A 114 -12.10 -5.55 7.95
C ILE A 114 -12.59 -4.46 8.91
N ILE A 115 -13.05 -4.87 10.10
CA ILE A 115 -13.42 -3.93 11.16
C ILE A 115 -12.14 -3.42 11.81
N LEU A 116 -11.85 -2.13 11.66
CA LEU A 116 -10.64 -1.49 12.17
C LEU A 116 -10.91 -0.63 13.41
N VAL A 117 -12.14 -0.60 13.96
CA VAL A 117 -12.55 0.38 14.99
C VAL A 117 -11.62 0.39 16.20
N ASP A 118 -11.18 -0.78 16.68
CA ASP A 118 -10.30 -0.92 17.84
C ASP A 118 -8.81 -1.04 17.48
N ASN A 119 -8.49 -1.07 16.18
CA ASN A 119 -7.10 -1.14 15.73
C ASN A 119 -6.39 0.18 15.96
N SER A 120 -5.05 0.11 16.00
CA SER A 120 -4.22 1.29 16.04
C SER A 120 -4.58 2.25 14.90
N LYS A 121 -4.26 3.53 15.09
CA LYS A 121 -4.41 4.55 14.04
C LYS A 121 -3.08 4.77 13.33
N SER A 122 -2.15 3.82 13.39
CA SER A 122 -0.83 3.95 12.79
C SER A 122 -0.87 3.67 11.29
N LEU A 123 0.12 4.22 10.60
CA LEU A 123 0.39 3.92 9.21
C LEU A 123 1.90 3.75 9.05
N GLU A 124 2.29 2.66 8.40
CA GLU A 124 3.69 2.31 8.20
C GLU A 124 3.93 1.92 6.75
N ILE A 125 5.13 2.25 6.25
CA ILE A 125 5.68 1.70 5.01
C ILE A 125 6.93 0.91 5.38
N PHE A 126 7.16 -0.24 4.73
CA PHE A 126 8.31 -1.08 5.03
C PHE A 126 8.92 -1.71 3.78
N THR A 127 10.16 -2.17 3.94
CA THR A 127 10.86 -3.06 3.00
C THR A 127 11.68 -4.11 3.77
N LYS A 128 11.92 -5.26 3.15
CA LYS A 128 12.74 -6.35 3.67
C LYS A 128 13.65 -6.91 2.57
N GLY A 129 14.84 -7.37 2.97
CA GLY A 129 15.82 -7.99 2.07
C GLY A 129 16.68 -6.99 1.29
N GLY A 130 16.09 -5.88 0.86
CA GLY A 130 16.74 -4.85 0.05
C GLY A 130 16.15 -3.46 0.28
N ASN A 131 16.55 -2.50 -0.55
CA ASN A 131 16.06 -1.13 -0.48
C ASN A 131 14.95 -0.90 -1.49
N THR A 132 13.86 -0.25 -1.08
CA THR A 132 12.77 0.13 -1.98
C THR A 132 12.85 1.62 -2.28
N LYS A 133 12.64 2.02 -3.54
CA LYS A 133 12.60 3.43 -3.95
C LYS A 133 11.18 3.86 -4.34
N GLY A 134 10.76 5.06 -3.93
CA GLY A 134 9.42 5.62 -4.22
C GLY A 134 9.30 7.12 -3.98
#